data_AF-A0A957BRH1-F1
#
_entry.id   AF-A0A957BRH1-F1
#
_cell.length_a   1.000
_cell.length_b   1.000
_cell.length_c   1.000
_cell.angle_alpha   90.00
_cell.angle_beta   90.00
_cell.angle_gamma   90.00
#
_symmetry.space_group_name_H-M   'P 1'
#
loop_
_entity.id
_entity.type
_entity.pdbx_description
1 polymer ?
#
loop_
_entity_poly.entity_id
_entity_poly.type
_entity_poly.pdbx_seq_one_letter_code
_entity_poly.pdbx_strand_id
1 'polypeptide(L)'
;MMVEDSYRRPAATFRTEHVVARSRFIATITLVESVEQARAFLTSIQNEMPDASHHVYAYVVGHGSSVIEGMSDAGEPSGSAGPPVMAVLRGSKLGDTLIVVTRYFGGTKLGVGGLVRAYSDAARAALLGVTIEERIPRVRLTVDATYALYERIVRLVQSQEGNIEATDFTADVHLTLVLPLRNLDLFQSELRELSAGRIQAAV
;
A
#
# COMPACT_ATOMS: atom_id res chain seq x y z
N MET A 1 -11.07 -20.50 -4.49
CA MET A 1 -10.63 -19.32 -5.25
C MET A 1 -9.34 -18.88 -4.60
N MET A 2 -8.19 -19.02 -5.26
CA MET A 2 -6.91 -18.60 -4.67
C MET A 2 -6.92 -17.08 -4.60
N VAL A 3 -6.95 -16.52 -3.40
CA VAL A 3 -6.76 -15.08 -3.17
C VAL A 3 -5.27 -14.84 -3.42
N GLU A 4 -4.93 -14.09 -4.47
CA GLU A 4 -3.52 -13.69 -4.67
C GLU A 4 -3.03 -12.94 -3.43
N ASP A 5 -1.89 -13.42 -2.94
CA ASP A 5 -1.66 -13.74 -1.53
C ASP A 5 -0.64 -12.81 -0.84
N SER A 6 -0.24 -11.83 -1.63
CA SER A 6 0.73 -10.83 -1.33
C SER A 6 0.59 -9.76 -2.40
N TYR A 7 0.98 -8.53 -2.07
CA TYR A 7 1.09 -7.48 -3.05
C TYR A 7 2.45 -6.82 -2.93
N ARG A 8 2.86 -6.21 -4.03
CA ARG A 8 4.14 -5.52 -4.11
C ARG A 8 3.96 -4.08 -3.70
N ARG A 9 4.93 -3.54 -2.96
CA ARG A 9 4.95 -2.13 -2.55
C ARG A 9 6.39 -1.61 -2.45
N PRO A 10 6.62 -0.29 -2.46
CA PRO A 10 7.94 0.28 -2.21
C PRO A 10 8.48 -0.15 -0.84
N ALA A 11 9.74 -0.58 -0.80
CA ALA A 11 10.45 -0.90 0.45
C ALA A 11 11.06 0.36 1.10
N ALA A 12 11.32 1.40 0.30
CA ALA A 12 11.90 2.66 0.74
C ALA A 12 11.48 3.80 -0.19
N THR A 13 11.65 5.04 0.26
CA THR A 13 11.53 6.21 -0.59
C THR A 13 12.66 6.24 -1.62
N PHE A 14 12.33 6.54 -2.87
CA PHE A 14 13.29 6.77 -3.94
C PHE A 14 12.97 8.07 -4.68
N ARG A 15 14.02 8.77 -5.14
CA ARG A 15 13.88 10.03 -5.87
C ARG A 15 14.76 10.05 -7.10
N THR A 16 14.22 10.52 -8.21
CA THR A 16 14.93 10.75 -9.47
C THR A 16 14.59 12.11 -10.05
N GLU A 17 15.48 12.66 -10.87
CA GLU A 17 15.29 13.93 -11.57
C GLU A 17 15.45 13.74 -13.08
N HIS A 18 14.54 14.33 -13.84
CA HIS A 18 14.60 14.42 -15.29
C HIS A 18 14.44 15.85 -15.77
N VAL A 19 15.23 16.24 -16.77
CA VAL A 19 15.15 17.57 -17.37
C VAL A 19 14.59 17.46 -18.78
N VAL A 20 13.49 18.16 -19.05
CA VAL A 20 12.85 18.22 -20.37
C VAL A 20 12.56 19.67 -20.72
N ALA A 21 13.09 20.13 -21.86
CA ALA A 21 12.94 21.52 -22.30
C ALA A 21 13.23 22.54 -21.18
N ARG A 22 14.36 22.35 -20.48
CA ARG A 22 14.83 23.13 -19.30
C ARG A 22 13.94 23.05 -18.06
N SER A 23 12.78 22.41 -18.12
CA SER A 23 11.95 22.16 -16.95
C SER A 23 12.51 20.94 -16.22
N ARG A 24 12.61 21.00 -14.89
CA ARG A 24 13.03 19.88 -14.04
C ARG A 24 11.81 19.17 -13.49
N PHE A 25 11.80 17.85 -13.55
CA PHE A 25 10.76 16.97 -13.02
C PHE A 25 11.42 16.02 -12.03
N ILE A 26 11.17 16.26 -10.75
CA ILE A 26 11.72 15.48 -9.64
C ILE A 26 10.62 14.55 -9.15
N ALA A 27 10.72 13.26 -9.49
CA ALA A 27 9.77 12.25 -9.06
C ALA A 27 10.25 11.59 -7.77
N THR A 28 9.44 11.68 -6.72
CA THR A 28 9.65 10.96 -5.45
C THR A 28 8.55 9.91 -5.31
N ILE A 29 8.95 8.65 -5.17
CA ILE A 29 8.07 7.51 -4.91
C ILE A 29 8.32 7.00 -3.50
N THR A 30 7.26 6.65 -2.77
CA THR A 30 7.37 6.18 -1.39
C THR A 30 6.23 5.24 -1.00
N LEU A 31 6.46 4.46 0.06
CA LEU A 31 5.46 3.68 0.77
C LEU A 31 4.48 4.61 1.51
N VAL A 32 3.18 4.36 1.39
CA VAL A 32 2.10 4.99 2.17
C VAL A 32 1.00 3.96 2.46
N GLU A 33 0.71 3.72 3.74
CA GLU A 33 -0.29 2.72 4.16
C GLU A 33 -1.66 3.35 4.45
N SER A 34 -1.78 4.68 4.36
CA SER A 34 -3.05 5.39 4.53
C SER A 34 -3.11 6.67 3.68
N VAL A 35 -4.33 7.18 3.47
CA VAL A 35 -4.55 8.45 2.77
C VAL A 35 -3.94 9.63 3.57
N GLU A 36 -3.98 9.56 4.89
CA GLU A 36 -3.40 10.54 5.80
C GLU A 36 -1.88 10.56 5.68
N GLN A 37 -1.24 9.39 5.61
CA GLN A 37 0.21 9.31 5.35
C GLN A 37 0.57 9.89 3.98
N ALA A 38 -0.23 9.61 2.94
CA ALA A 38 -0.01 10.17 1.62
C ALA A 38 -0.11 11.71 1.61
N ARG A 39 -1.10 12.27 2.31
CA ARG A 39 -1.26 13.72 2.47
C ARG A 39 -0.10 14.33 3.26
N ALA A 40 0.28 13.72 4.38
CA ALA A 40 1.37 14.19 5.21
C ALA A 40 2.70 14.22 4.44
N PHE A 41 2.98 13.18 3.65
CA PHE A 41 4.18 13.12 2.81
C PHE A 41 4.13 14.13 1.66
N LEU A 42 2.98 14.34 1.03
CA LEU A 42 2.83 15.41 0.03
C LEU A 42 3.15 16.78 0.65
N THR A 43 2.64 17.07 1.84
CA THR A 43 2.94 18.30 2.56
C THR A 43 4.42 18.43 2.91
N SER A 44 5.11 17.34 3.30
CA SER A 44 6.54 17.40 3.56
C SER A 44 7.34 17.74 2.30
N ILE A 45 6.98 17.19 1.15
CA ILE A 45 7.60 17.51 -0.15
C ILE A 45 7.35 18.97 -0.56
N GLN A 46 6.14 19.49 -0.32
CA GLN A 46 5.82 20.90 -0.56
C GLN A 46 6.65 21.85 0.32
N ASN A 47 6.85 21.47 1.59
CA ASN A 47 7.69 22.25 2.51
C ASN A 47 9.18 22.15 2.17
N GLU A 48 9.62 21.01 1.62
CA GLU A 48 11.00 20.79 1.18
C GLU A 48 11.33 21.59 -0.09
N MET A 49 10.38 21.70 -1.02
CA MET A 49 10.55 22.35 -2.33
C MET A 49 9.47 23.44 -2.57
N PRO A 50 9.40 24.48 -1.72
CA PRO A 50 8.30 25.46 -1.73
C PRO A 50 8.32 26.40 -2.94
N ASP A 51 9.45 26.48 -3.63
CA ASP A 51 9.68 27.29 -4.83
C ASP A 51 9.34 26.55 -6.13
N ALA A 52 8.90 25.29 -6.05
CA ALA A 52 8.47 24.53 -7.22
C ALA A 52 7.17 25.10 -7.82
N SER A 53 7.02 24.92 -9.12
CA SER A 53 5.84 25.38 -9.86
C SER A 53 4.60 24.51 -9.56
N HIS A 54 4.79 23.19 -9.48
CA HIS A 54 3.72 22.22 -9.26
C HIS A 54 4.23 21.01 -8.47
N HIS A 55 3.36 20.44 -7.62
CA HIS A 55 3.57 19.15 -6.95
C HIS A 55 2.44 18.19 -7.34
N VAL A 56 2.57 17.64 -8.53
CA VAL A 56 1.62 16.66 -9.08
C VAL A 56 1.75 15.37 -8.30
N TYR A 57 0.65 14.72 -7.97
CA TYR A 57 0.72 13.45 -7.24
C TYR A 57 -0.29 12.44 -7.76
N ALA A 58 0.03 11.17 -7.51
CA ALA A 58 -0.87 10.04 -7.60
C ALA A 58 -0.54 9.04 -6.49
N TYR A 59 -1.54 8.47 -5.84
CA TYR A 59 -1.35 7.40 -4.86
C TYR A 59 -2.36 6.28 -5.04
N VAL A 60 -1.95 5.08 -4.63
CA VAL A 60 -2.75 3.88 -4.45
C VAL A 60 -2.50 3.42 -3.02
N VAL A 61 -3.53 3.34 -2.18
CA VAL A 61 -3.45 2.82 -0.81
C VAL A 61 -4.26 1.54 -0.74
N GLY A 62 -3.69 0.49 -0.14
CA GLY A 62 -4.28 -0.84 -0.08
C GLY A 62 -4.02 -1.69 -1.32
N HIS A 63 -4.68 -2.85 -1.35
CA HIS A 63 -4.58 -3.84 -2.42
C HIS A 63 -5.94 -4.55 -2.61
N GLY A 64 -6.11 -5.22 -3.76
CA GLY A 64 -7.28 -6.05 -4.04
C GLY A 64 -8.57 -5.23 -4.09
N SER A 65 -9.57 -5.63 -3.31
CA SER A 65 -10.88 -4.96 -3.24
C SER A 65 -10.90 -3.69 -2.37
N SER A 66 -9.84 -3.43 -1.60
CA SER A 66 -9.77 -2.32 -0.64
C SER A 66 -8.88 -1.17 -1.11
N VAL A 67 -8.72 -1.01 -2.43
CA VAL A 67 -7.86 0.04 -3.00
C VAL A 67 -8.55 1.41 -2.95
N ILE A 68 -7.83 2.40 -2.42
CA ILE A 68 -8.19 3.82 -2.48
C ILE A 68 -7.16 4.54 -3.34
N GLU A 69 -7.64 5.25 -4.36
CA GLU A 69 -6.79 6.02 -5.27
C GLU A 69 -7.05 7.52 -5.14
N GLY A 70 -6.01 8.32 -5.37
CA GLY A 70 -6.15 9.77 -5.47
C GLY A 70 -5.04 10.37 -6.34
N MET A 71 -5.36 11.42 -7.08
CA MET A 71 -4.41 12.13 -7.93
C MET A 71 -4.78 13.60 -8.07
N SER A 72 -3.82 14.44 -8.45
CA SER A 72 -4.05 15.86 -8.75
C SER A 72 -3.07 16.37 -9.79
N ASP A 73 -3.57 17.21 -10.71
CA ASP A 73 -2.74 17.97 -11.65
C ASP A 73 -2.03 19.16 -10.99
N ALA A 74 -2.32 19.50 -9.73
CA ALA A 74 -1.63 20.53 -8.94
C ALA A 74 -1.43 21.89 -9.65
N GLY A 75 -2.43 22.31 -10.44
CA GLY A 75 -2.40 23.57 -11.20
C GLY A 75 -1.86 23.46 -12.64
N GLU A 76 -1.39 22.28 -13.06
CA GLU A 76 -1.14 21.98 -14.47
C GLU A 76 -2.45 21.96 -15.27
N PRO A 77 -2.39 22.08 -16.62
CA PRO A 77 -3.56 21.87 -17.46
C PRO A 77 -4.26 20.55 -17.15
N SER A 78 -5.59 20.58 -17.04
CA SER A 78 -6.38 19.41 -16.64
C SER A 78 -6.08 18.19 -17.51
N GLY A 79 -5.83 17.06 -16.85
CA GLY A 79 -5.55 15.78 -17.50
C GLY A 79 -4.12 15.61 -17.99
N SER A 80 -3.26 16.62 -17.84
CA SER A 80 -1.91 16.60 -18.43
C SER A 80 -0.82 16.06 -17.50
N ALA A 81 -1.10 15.83 -16.21
CA ALA A 81 -0.08 15.46 -15.24
C ALA A 81 -0.48 14.34 -14.28
N GLY A 82 -1.49 14.55 -13.43
CA GLY A 82 -1.98 13.58 -12.45
C GLY A 82 -2.42 12.26 -13.09
N PRO A 83 -3.30 12.27 -14.11
CA PRO A 83 -3.72 11.04 -14.77
C PRO A 83 -2.59 10.26 -15.45
N PRO A 84 -1.62 10.91 -16.15
CA PRO A 84 -0.40 10.24 -16.60
C PRO A 84 0.38 9.53 -15.47
N VAL A 85 0.64 10.20 -14.34
CA VAL A 85 1.35 9.58 -13.20
C VAL A 85 0.55 8.38 -12.65
N MET A 86 -0.76 8.55 -12.48
CA MET A 86 -1.66 7.47 -12.02
C MET A 86 -1.69 6.28 -12.98
N ALA A 87 -1.70 6.52 -14.30
CA ALA A 87 -1.69 5.45 -15.30
C ALA A 87 -0.43 4.59 -15.21
N VAL A 88 0.74 5.23 -14.99
CA VAL A 88 1.99 4.50 -14.77
C VAL A 88 1.94 3.73 -13.44
N LEU A 89 1.44 4.35 -12.37
CA LEU A 89 1.31 3.68 -11.06
C LEU A 89 0.38 2.46 -11.14
N ARG A 90 -0.81 2.58 -11.72
CA ARG A 90 -1.72 1.44 -11.94
C ARG A 90 -1.08 0.34 -12.77
N GLY A 91 -0.36 0.70 -13.84
CA GLY A 91 0.36 -0.25 -14.67
C GLY A 91 1.43 -1.06 -13.91
N SER A 92 1.99 -0.50 -12.84
CA SER A 92 2.98 -1.18 -11.99
C SER A 92 2.38 -2.24 -11.07
N LYS A 93 1.07 -2.19 -10.81
CA LYS A 93 0.36 -3.04 -9.84
C LYS A 93 0.92 -2.98 -8.41
N LEU A 94 1.62 -1.90 -8.04
CA LEU A 94 2.04 -1.67 -6.67
C LEU A 94 0.86 -1.15 -5.82
N GLY A 95 0.74 -1.69 -4.61
CA GLY A 95 -0.11 -1.14 -3.55
C GLY A 95 0.68 -0.21 -2.63
N ASP A 96 -0.02 0.48 -1.73
CA ASP A 96 0.58 1.36 -0.71
C ASP A 96 1.66 2.30 -1.23
N THR A 97 1.39 2.98 -2.34
CA THR A 97 2.38 3.76 -3.07
C THR A 97 1.89 5.18 -3.33
N LEU A 98 2.75 6.15 -3.07
CA LEU A 98 2.58 7.54 -3.48
C LEU A 98 3.72 7.91 -4.43
N ILE A 99 3.39 8.57 -5.54
CA ILE A 99 4.35 9.26 -6.41
C ILE A 99 4.01 10.76 -6.37
N VAL A 100 4.99 11.59 -6.02
CA VAL A 100 4.93 13.06 -6.15
C VAL A 100 5.95 13.48 -7.20
N VAL A 101 5.49 14.11 -8.28
CA VAL A 101 6.34 14.73 -9.29
C VAL A 101 6.35 16.24 -9.07
N THR A 102 7.47 16.73 -8.56
CA THR A 102 7.73 18.14 -8.33
C THR A 102 8.33 18.76 -9.57
N ARG A 103 7.70 19.80 -10.10
CA ARG A 103 8.13 20.46 -11.34
C ARG A 103 8.65 21.86 -11.08
N TYR A 104 9.82 22.16 -11.63
CA TYR A 104 10.33 23.52 -11.81
C TYR A 104 10.22 23.93 -13.27
N PHE A 105 9.47 24.99 -13.57
CA PHE A 105 9.29 25.48 -14.93
C PHE A 105 10.58 26.09 -15.50
N GLY A 106 10.99 25.61 -16.68
CA GLY A 106 12.24 26.01 -17.34
C GLY A 106 12.16 27.16 -18.34
N GLY A 107 11.02 27.87 -18.41
CA GLY A 107 10.81 28.97 -19.37
C GLY A 107 10.28 28.54 -20.74
N THR A 108 10.23 27.24 -21.06
CA THR A 108 9.68 26.71 -22.32
C THR A 108 8.42 25.89 -22.07
N LYS A 109 7.31 26.27 -22.69
CA LYS A 109 6.03 25.53 -22.60
C LYS A 109 6.12 24.23 -23.39
N LEU A 110 5.74 23.10 -22.77
CA LEU A 110 5.74 21.78 -23.40
C LEU A 110 4.44 21.45 -24.16
N GLY A 111 3.37 22.21 -23.93
CA GLY A 111 2.01 21.84 -24.37
C GLY A 111 1.49 20.59 -23.64
N VAL A 112 0.21 20.27 -23.81
CA VAL A 112 -0.45 19.16 -23.09
C VAL A 112 0.24 17.82 -23.37
N GLY A 113 0.50 17.49 -24.64
CA GLY A 113 1.16 16.23 -25.00
C GLY A 113 2.59 16.10 -24.47
N GLY A 114 3.32 17.21 -24.38
CA GLY A 114 4.67 17.21 -23.81
C GLY A 114 4.66 17.04 -22.29
N LEU A 115 3.69 17.63 -21.59
CA LEU A 115 3.48 17.42 -20.15
C LEU A 115 3.12 15.96 -19.85
N VAL A 116 2.17 15.39 -20.59
CA VAL A 116 1.76 13.98 -20.43
C VAL A 116 2.96 13.05 -20.53
N ARG A 117 3.83 13.26 -21.53
CA ARG A 117 5.07 12.47 -21.69
C ARG A 117 6.04 12.69 -20.53
N ALA A 118 6.34 13.94 -20.19
CA ALA A 118 7.30 14.26 -19.13
C ALA A 118 6.89 13.70 -17.76
N TYR A 119 5.61 13.84 -17.37
CA TYR A 119 5.10 13.27 -16.12
C TYR A 119 5.08 11.74 -16.13
N SER A 120 4.71 11.12 -17.26
CA SER A 120 4.77 9.66 -17.41
C SER A 120 6.19 9.12 -17.28
N ASP A 121 7.15 9.77 -17.94
CA ASP A 121 8.54 9.33 -17.95
C ASP A 121 9.20 9.51 -16.58
N ALA A 122 8.92 10.62 -15.89
CA ALA A 122 9.38 10.85 -14.53
C ALA A 122 8.83 9.80 -13.54
N ALA A 123 7.53 9.49 -13.62
CA ALA A 123 6.91 8.44 -12.79
C ALA A 123 7.49 7.05 -13.10
N ARG A 124 7.70 6.72 -14.38
CA ARG A 124 8.28 5.43 -14.79
C ARG A 124 9.70 5.27 -14.28
N ALA A 125 10.51 6.33 -14.35
CA ALA A 125 11.88 6.28 -13.83
C ALA A 125 11.92 6.09 -12.32
N ALA A 126 11.02 6.73 -11.57
CA ALA A 126 10.90 6.51 -10.13
C ALA A 126 10.54 5.04 -9.81
N LEU A 127 9.58 4.46 -10.55
CA LEU A 127 9.21 3.05 -10.41
C LEU A 127 10.33 2.06 -10.77
N LEU A 128 11.14 2.39 -11.77
CA LEU A 128 12.27 1.55 -12.17
C LEU A 128 13.42 1.59 -11.15
N GLY A 129 13.58 2.70 -10.43
CA GLY A 129 14.66 2.87 -9.46
C GLY A 129 14.31 2.47 -8.02
N VAL A 130 13.02 2.43 -7.66
CA VAL A 130 12.61 2.09 -6.30
C VAL A 130 12.82 0.60 -6.00
N THR A 131 13.27 0.30 -4.79
CA THR A 131 13.30 -1.09 -4.29
C THR A 131 11.89 -1.51 -3.90
N ILE A 132 11.48 -2.71 -4.33
CA ILE A 132 10.13 -3.24 -4.12
C ILE A 132 10.21 -4.44 -3.19
N GLU A 133 9.33 -4.47 -2.19
CA GLU A 133 9.12 -5.62 -1.31
C GLU A 133 7.76 -6.27 -1.54
N GLU A 134 7.62 -7.48 -1.02
CA GLU A 134 6.39 -8.26 -1.03
C GLU A 134 5.71 -8.16 0.35
N ARG A 135 4.43 -7.80 0.35
CA ARG A 135 3.62 -7.61 1.56
C ARG A 135 2.54 -8.66 1.60
N ILE A 136 2.55 -9.49 2.65
CA ILE A 136 1.49 -10.47 2.94
C ILE A 136 0.43 -9.80 3.82
N PRO A 137 -0.83 -9.67 3.35
CA PRO A 137 -1.94 -9.23 4.18
C PRO A 137 -2.15 -10.19 5.34
N ARG A 138 -2.33 -9.65 6.54
CA ARG A 138 -2.67 -10.42 7.75
C ARG A 138 -4.01 -9.96 8.29
N VAL A 139 -4.78 -10.90 8.81
CA VAL A 139 -6.04 -10.65 9.53
C VAL A 139 -5.82 -10.90 11.01
N ARG A 140 -6.36 -9.99 11.83
CA ARG A 140 -6.44 -10.18 13.28
C ARG A 140 -7.74 -10.87 13.59
N LEU A 141 -7.69 -11.87 14.47
CA LEU A 141 -8.84 -12.62 14.93
C LEU A 141 -8.84 -12.71 16.45
N THR A 142 -10.02 -12.92 17.01
CA THR A 142 -10.22 -13.31 18.41
C THR A 142 -10.86 -14.69 18.49
N VAL A 143 -10.39 -15.51 19.44
CA VAL A 143 -10.90 -16.87 19.68
C VAL A 143 -11.09 -17.09 21.16
N ASP A 144 -12.29 -17.54 21.53
CA ASP A 144 -12.61 -17.99 22.88
C ASP A 144 -12.43 -19.51 22.94
N ALA A 145 -11.39 -19.93 23.65
CA ALA A 145 -10.96 -21.32 23.74
C ALA A 145 -11.23 -21.87 25.14
N THR A 146 -11.76 -23.09 25.21
CA THR A 146 -11.71 -23.85 26.46
C THR A 146 -10.25 -24.24 26.76
N TYR A 147 -9.90 -24.34 28.04
CA TYR A 147 -8.55 -24.78 28.46
C TYR A 147 -8.13 -26.13 27.85
N ALA A 148 -9.07 -27.04 27.60
CA ALA A 148 -8.80 -28.33 26.97
C ALA A 148 -8.40 -28.23 25.49
N LEU A 149 -8.82 -27.16 24.80
CA LEU A 149 -8.51 -26.93 23.39
C LEU A 149 -7.37 -25.93 23.18
N TYR A 150 -7.00 -25.15 24.20
CA TYR A 150 -5.99 -24.10 24.12
C TYR A 150 -4.72 -24.54 23.38
N GLU A 151 -4.01 -25.56 23.88
CA GLU A 151 -2.76 -26.06 23.27
C GLU A 151 -2.94 -26.53 21.82
N ARG A 152 -4.11 -27.09 21.48
CA ARG A 152 -4.41 -27.54 20.12
C ARG A 152 -4.67 -26.36 19.19
N ILE A 153 -5.35 -25.32 19.69
CA ILE A 153 -5.58 -24.08 18.96
C ILE A 153 -4.26 -23.33 18.74
N VAL A 154 -3.37 -23.28 19.74
CA VAL A 154 -2.03 -22.68 19.57
C VAL A 154 -1.26 -23.36 18.43
N ARG A 155 -1.26 -24.69 18.37
CA ARG A 155 -0.60 -25.44 17.28
C ARG A 155 -1.27 -25.19 15.93
N LEU A 156 -2.59 -25.10 15.90
CA LEU A 156 -3.34 -24.78 14.69
C LEU A 156 -3.00 -23.38 14.16
N VAL A 157 -2.88 -22.38 15.04
CA VAL A 157 -2.44 -21.03 14.66
C VAL A 157 -1.05 -21.08 14.03
N GLN A 158 -0.11 -21.79 14.64
CA GLN A 158 1.25 -21.94 14.12
C GLN A 158 1.31 -22.68 12.77
N SER A 159 0.52 -23.76 12.60
CA SER A 159 0.48 -24.51 11.33
C SER A 159 -0.11 -23.69 10.18
N GLN A 160 -0.88 -22.64 10.50
CA GLN A 160 -1.45 -21.69 9.55
C GLN A 160 -0.60 -20.41 9.41
N GLU A 161 0.70 -20.45 9.74
CA GLU A 161 1.64 -19.30 9.70
C GLU A 161 1.18 -18.09 10.54
N GLY A 162 0.34 -18.35 11.53
CA GLY A 162 -0.19 -17.36 12.45
C GLY A 162 0.65 -17.21 13.71
N ASN A 163 0.49 -16.06 14.34
CA ASN A 163 1.10 -15.71 15.63
C ASN A 163 0.01 -15.32 16.62
N ILE A 164 0.18 -15.69 17.88
CA ILE A 164 -0.67 -15.21 18.98
C ILE A 164 -0.07 -13.88 19.47
N GLU A 165 -0.87 -12.82 19.43
CA GLU A 165 -0.48 -11.48 19.91
C GLU A 165 -0.77 -11.32 21.41
N ALA A 166 -1.86 -11.92 21.90
CA ALA A 166 -2.25 -11.87 23.31
C ALA A 166 -3.01 -13.13 23.75
N THR A 167 -2.94 -13.44 25.05
CA THR A 167 -3.69 -14.53 25.68
C THR A 167 -4.14 -14.09 27.06
N ASP A 168 -5.45 -14.09 27.29
CA ASP A 168 -6.05 -13.75 28.57
C ASP A 168 -6.75 -14.98 29.17
N PHE A 169 -6.27 -15.42 30.32
CA PHE A 169 -6.81 -16.57 31.04
C PHE A 169 -7.93 -16.11 31.98
N THR A 170 -9.18 -16.39 31.60
CA THR A 170 -10.36 -16.07 32.41
C THR A 170 -11.18 -17.35 32.67
N ALA A 171 -12.52 -17.27 32.67
CA ALA A 171 -13.38 -18.44 32.67
C ALA A 171 -13.12 -19.33 31.44
N ASP A 172 -12.93 -18.68 30.29
CA ASP A 172 -12.36 -19.26 29.07
C ASP A 172 -11.04 -18.55 28.72
N VAL A 173 -10.26 -19.14 27.82
CA VAL A 173 -9.00 -18.59 27.33
C VAL A 173 -9.28 -17.73 26.11
N HIS A 174 -9.14 -16.42 26.24
CA HIS A 174 -9.30 -15.48 25.14
C HIS A 174 -7.97 -15.31 24.41
N LEU A 175 -7.97 -15.55 23.10
CA LEU A 175 -6.79 -15.45 22.24
C LEU A 175 -6.99 -14.32 21.25
N THR A 176 -6.01 -13.41 21.17
CA THR A 176 -5.86 -12.51 20.03
C THR A 176 -4.73 -13.01 19.17
N LEU A 177 -5.01 -13.24 17.90
CA LEU A 177 -4.06 -13.85 16.96
C LEU A 177 -4.10 -13.16 15.61
N VAL A 178 -3.00 -13.27 14.87
CA VAL A 178 -2.88 -12.77 13.50
C VAL A 178 -2.40 -13.88 12.59
N LEU A 179 -3.01 -14.04 11.43
CA LEU A 179 -2.54 -14.99 10.40
C LEU A 179 -2.65 -14.40 8.99
N PRO A 180 -1.92 -14.95 8.00
CA PRO A 180 -2.08 -14.56 6.61
C PRO A 180 -3.55 -14.66 6.18
N LEU A 181 -4.05 -13.64 5.49
CA LEU A 181 -5.48 -13.60 5.11
C LEU A 181 -5.90 -14.83 4.29
N ARG A 182 -5.00 -15.38 3.44
CA ARG A 182 -5.21 -16.64 2.72
C ARG A 182 -5.59 -17.85 3.58
N ASN A 183 -5.06 -17.88 4.79
CA ASN A 183 -5.21 -19.03 5.67
C ASN A 183 -6.48 -18.87 6.53
N LEU A 184 -7.21 -17.75 6.42
CA LEU A 184 -8.42 -17.49 7.20
C LEU A 184 -9.48 -18.59 7.01
N ASP A 185 -9.84 -18.90 5.76
CA ASP A 185 -10.90 -19.87 5.48
C ASP A 185 -10.53 -21.27 5.95
N LEU A 186 -9.27 -21.68 5.71
CA LEU A 186 -8.75 -22.96 6.17
C LEU A 186 -8.69 -23.04 7.70
N PHE A 187 -8.16 -22.00 8.35
CA PHE A 187 -8.11 -21.88 9.80
C PHE A 187 -9.50 -21.96 10.43
N GLN A 188 -10.50 -21.25 9.88
CA GLN A 188 -11.88 -21.30 10.35
C GLN A 188 -12.49 -22.70 10.20
N SER A 189 -12.20 -23.38 9.09
CA SER A 189 -12.66 -24.77 8.86
C SER A 189 -12.06 -25.73 9.88
N GLU A 190 -10.73 -25.71 10.05
CA GLU A 190 -10.01 -26.59 10.98
C GLU A 190 -10.35 -26.29 12.44
N LEU A 191 -10.55 -25.01 12.81
CA LEU A 191 -10.97 -24.62 14.16
C LEU A 191 -12.37 -25.14 14.50
N ARG A 192 -13.30 -25.11 13.53
CA ARG A 192 -14.63 -25.69 13.69
C ARG A 192 -14.54 -27.21 13.85
N GLU A 193 -13.74 -27.90 13.05
CA GLU A 193 -13.56 -29.36 13.20
C GLU A 193 -12.95 -29.72 14.56
N LEU A 194 -11.88 -29.01 14.95
CA LEU A 194 -11.19 -29.18 16.24
C LEU A 194 -12.12 -29.02 17.44
N SER A 195 -13.09 -28.12 17.34
CA SER A 195 -14.04 -27.78 18.39
C SER A 195 -15.37 -28.54 18.33
N ALA A 196 -15.54 -29.43 17.34
CA ALA A 196 -16.83 -30.03 17.00
C ALA A 196 -17.94 -28.97 16.75
N GLY A 197 -17.58 -27.89 16.07
CA GLY A 197 -18.47 -26.81 15.62
C GLY A 197 -18.77 -25.74 16.67
N ARG A 198 -18.13 -25.80 17.84
CA ARG A 198 -18.44 -24.91 18.98
C ARG A 198 -17.70 -23.58 18.97
N ILE A 199 -16.58 -23.49 18.25
CA ILE A 199 -15.72 -22.31 18.23
C ILE A 199 -15.68 -21.75 16.81
N GLN A 200 -15.80 -20.43 16.71
CA GLN A 200 -15.57 -19.66 15.49
C GLN A 200 -14.74 -18.43 15.85
N ALA A 201 -13.73 -18.13 15.05
CA ALA A 201 -12.92 -16.94 15.26
C ALA A 201 -13.66 -15.71 14.75
N ALA A 202 -13.64 -14.61 15.50
CA ALA A 202 -14.18 -13.32 15.07
C ALA A 202 -13.07 -12.43 14.49
N VAL A 203 -13.37 -11.70 13.42
CA VAL A 203 -12.48 -10.72 12.76
C VAL A 203 -12.58 -9.36 13.45
#